data_AF-G5AI05-F1
#
_entry.id   AF-G5AI05-F1
#
_cell.length_a   1.000
_cell.length_b   1.000
_cell.length_c   1.000
_cell.angle_alpha   90.00
_cell.angle_beta   90.00
_cell.angle_gamma   90.00
#
_symmetry.space_group_name_H-M   'P 1'
#
loop_
_entity.id
_entity.type
_entity.pdbx_description
1 polymer ?
#
loop_
_entity_poly.entity_id
_entity_poly.type
_entity_poly.pdbx_seq_one_letter_code
_entity_poly.pdbx_strand_id
1 'polypeptide(L)'
;MATNSTSTTSTSTAASSNKTCINVSVEGDATYCIQGPICSGSGSSSAGSWCPLKGAVAVKDCNSNKLPSWTSAGTCVAPSDAVCAKIKTGAWGCV
;
A
#
# COMPACT_ATOMS: atom_id res chain seq x y z
N MET A 1 11.37 -31.28 -43.14
CA MET A 1 10.23 -30.38 -42.95
C MET A 1 9.61 -30.77 -41.62
N ALA A 2 9.79 -29.94 -40.58
CA ALA A 2 9.45 -30.28 -39.20
C ALA A 2 8.04 -29.78 -38.85
N THR A 3 7.21 -30.66 -38.30
CA THR A 3 5.93 -30.33 -37.67
C THR A 3 5.81 -31.16 -36.40
N ASN A 4 5.83 -30.53 -35.23
CA ASN A 4 4.90 -30.85 -34.15
C ASN A 4 4.92 -29.77 -33.05
N SER A 5 3.76 -29.15 -32.86
CA SER A 5 3.19 -28.68 -31.59
C SER A 5 3.96 -27.65 -30.76
N THR A 6 3.59 -26.39 -31.05
CA THR A 6 3.24 -25.32 -30.09
C THR A 6 3.96 -25.35 -28.74
N SER A 7 5.04 -24.56 -28.70
CA SER A 7 5.64 -23.99 -27.50
C SER A 7 4.62 -23.19 -26.67
N THR A 8 4.94 -23.08 -25.39
CA THR A 8 4.41 -22.20 -24.33
C THR A 8 3.16 -22.67 -23.59
N THR A 9 3.42 -23.31 -22.44
CA THR A 9 2.81 -23.08 -21.13
C THR A 9 1.56 -22.19 -21.13
N SER A 10 0.42 -22.79 -21.44
CA SER A 10 -0.89 -22.24 -21.15
C SER A 10 -1.30 -22.65 -19.74
N THR A 11 -0.69 -22.04 -18.72
CA THR A 11 -1.34 -21.96 -17.41
C THR A 11 -2.17 -20.70 -17.43
N SER A 12 -3.48 -20.90 -17.64
CA SER A 12 -4.49 -19.88 -17.49
C SER A 12 -4.35 -19.22 -16.12
N THR A 13 -3.85 -18.00 -16.08
CA THR A 13 -4.18 -17.07 -15.01
C THR A 13 -4.49 -15.78 -15.72
N ALA A 14 -5.78 -15.50 -15.85
CA ALA A 14 -6.27 -14.22 -16.30
C ALA A 14 -5.45 -13.15 -15.58
N ALA A 15 -4.65 -12.38 -16.32
CA ALA A 15 -4.12 -11.11 -15.87
C ALA A 15 -5.31 -10.16 -15.74
N SER A 16 -6.16 -10.44 -14.75
CA SER A 16 -7.00 -9.45 -14.14
C SER A 16 -6.04 -8.33 -13.80
N SER A 17 -6.28 -7.16 -14.38
CA SER A 17 -5.70 -5.91 -13.90
C SER A 17 -6.28 -5.65 -12.51
N ASN A 18 -6.02 -6.56 -11.57
CA ASN A 18 -6.36 -6.42 -10.20
C ASN A 18 -5.37 -5.38 -9.72
N LYS A 19 -5.82 -4.14 -9.56
CA LYS A 19 -5.07 -3.15 -8.80
C LYS A 19 -4.82 -3.78 -7.42
N THR A 20 -3.70 -4.49 -7.26
CA THR A 20 -3.20 -4.98 -5.98
C THR A 20 -2.74 -3.76 -5.22
N CYS A 21 -3.72 -3.07 -4.65
CA CYS A 21 -3.45 -2.03 -3.71
C CYS A 21 -3.13 -2.73 -2.39
N ILE A 22 -2.01 -2.31 -1.81
CA ILE A 22 -1.50 -2.87 -0.57
C ILE A 22 -2.00 -1.95 0.54
N ASN A 23 -2.55 -2.56 1.58
CA ASN A 23 -3.02 -1.84 2.76
C ASN A 23 -1.81 -1.40 3.58
N VAL A 24 -1.64 -0.09 3.72
CA VAL A 24 -0.55 0.54 4.47
C VAL A 24 -1.17 1.39 5.57
N SER A 25 -0.90 0.99 6.80
CA SER A 25 -1.27 1.76 8.00
C SER A 25 -0.21 2.82 8.26
N VAL A 26 -0.65 4.07 8.41
CA VAL A 26 0.22 5.20 8.77
C VAL A 26 0.17 5.36 10.30
N GLU A 27 1.32 5.54 10.95
CA GLU A 27 1.39 5.62 12.41
C GLU A 27 0.57 6.80 12.94
N GLY A 28 -0.43 6.52 13.78
CA GLY A 28 -1.33 7.54 14.34
C GLY A 28 -2.42 8.01 13.37
N ASP A 29 -2.57 7.37 12.21
CA ASP A 29 -3.56 7.70 11.20
C ASP A 29 -4.33 6.44 10.71
N ALA A 30 -4.90 6.46 9.51
CA ALA A 30 -5.73 5.40 8.96
C ALA A 30 -4.94 4.42 8.07
N THR A 31 -5.64 3.41 7.53
CA THR A 31 -5.07 2.42 6.61
C THR A 31 -5.47 2.75 5.18
N TYR A 32 -4.47 2.95 4.32
CA TYR A 32 -4.60 3.40 2.94
C TYR A 32 -4.26 2.30 1.95
N CYS A 33 -4.89 2.31 0.78
CA CYS A 33 -4.56 1.38 -0.29
C CYS A 33 -3.69 2.06 -1.35
N ILE A 34 -2.42 1.66 -1.44
CA ILE A 34 -1.47 2.22 -2.42
C ILE A 34 -0.88 1.13 -3.31
N GLN A 35 -0.35 1.50 -4.48
CA GLN A 35 0.30 0.57 -5.40
C GLN A 35 1.82 0.75 -5.34
N GLY A 36 2.57 -0.35 -5.37
CA GLY A 36 4.04 -0.34 -5.43
C GLY A 36 4.72 -0.98 -4.23
N PRO A 37 6.06 -0.96 -4.17
CA PRO A 37 6.82 -1.50 -3.05
C PRO A 37 6.64 -0.59 -1.84
N ILE A 38 5.75 -1.00 -0.93
CA ILE A 38 5.40 -0.22 0.25
C ILE A 38 6.57 -0.13 1.24
N CYS A 39 6.59 0.95 2.02
CA CYS A 39 7.45 1.05 3.19
C CYS A 39 6.99 0.08 4.27
N SER A 40 7.57 -1.11 4.26
CA SER A 40 7.37 -2.14 5.26
C SER A 40 8.64 -2.96 5.41
N GLY A 41 8.79 -3.68 6.50
CA GLY A 41 9.93 -4.57 6.74
C GLY A 41 10.58 -4.34 8.09
N SER A 42 11.44 -5.29 8.47
CA SER A 42 12.17 -5.29 9.72
C SER A 42 13.64 -5.54 9.42
N GLY A 43 14.53 -4.63 9.85
CA GLY A 43 15.97 -4.73 9.58
C GLY A 43 16.65 -3.43 9.18
N SER A 44 17.77 -3.54 8.47
CA SER A 44 18.58 -2.40 7.98
C SER A 44 17.95 -1.71 6.77
N SER A 45 17.22 -2.47 5.95
CA SER A 45 16.57 -2.02 4.71
C SER A 45 15.07 -2.26 4.75
N SER A 46 14.31 -1.35 4.15
CA SER A 46 12.87 -1.51 3.93
C SER A 46 12.61 -2.39 2.70
N ALA A 47 11.47 -3.08 2.67
CA ALA A 47 10.95 -3.78 1.50
C ALA A 47 10.56 -2.81 0.37
N GLY A 48 10.41 -1.53 0.69
CA GLY A 48 10.09 -0.46 -0.24
C GLY A 48 10.11 0.90 0.44
N SER A 49 9.84 1.95 -0.32
CA SER A 49 9.88 3.34 0.17
C SER A 49 8.58 4.09 -0.07
N TRP A 50 7.56 3.40 -0.58
CA TRP A 50 6.32 4.02 -0.98
C TRP A 50 5.36 4.09 0.21
N CYS A 51 4.79 5.28 0.39
CA CYS A 51 3.82 5.58 1.42
C CYS A 51 2.63 6.35 0.81
N PRO A 52 1.49 6.41 1.51
CA PRO A 52 0.33 7.18 1.07
C PRO A 52 0.70 8.65 0.88
N LEU A 53 0.41 9.18 -0.31
CA LEU A 53 0.58 10.59 -0.60
C LEU A 53 -0.65 11.38 -0.16
N LYS A 54 -0.50 12.70 -0.08
CA LYS A 54 -1.61 13.61 0.21
C LYS A 54 -2.77 13.34 -0.76
N GLY A 55 -3.99 13.26 -0.22
CA GLY A 55 -5.19 12.96 -1.00
C GLY A 55 -5.49 11.47 -1.16
N ALA A 56 -4.63 10.57 -0.66
CA ALA A 56 -4.96 9.15 -0.59
C ALA A 56 -6.18 8.92 0.31
N VAL A 57 -7.10 8.07 -0.10
CA VAL A 57 -8.31 7.74 0.65
C VAL A 57 -8.08 6.47 1.46
N ALA A 58 -8.37 6.53 2.75
CA ALA A 58 -8.27 5.36 3.62
C ALA A 58 -9.34 4.34 3.26
N VAL A 59 -8.95 3.07 3.27
CA VAL A 59 -9.85 1.93 3.05
C VAL A 59 -10.21 1.22 4.36
N LYS A 60 -9.42 1.44 5.42
CA LYS A 60 -9.62 0.84 6.75
C LYS A 60 -9.15 1.77 7.87
N ASP A 61 -9.55 1.43 9.10
CA ASP A 61 -9.14 2.10 10.35
C ASP A 61 -9.47 3.60 10.43
N CYS A 62 -10.28 4.09 9.50
CA CYS A 62 -10.90 5.41 9.56
C CYS A 62 -12.13 5.36 10.47
N ASN A 63 -11.91 5.27 11.78
CA ASN A 63 -12.98 5.13 12.76
C ASN A 63 -13.00 6.28 13.79
N SER A 64 -12.03 7.18 13.73
CA SER A 64 -11.84 8.21 14.75
C SER A 64 -11.80 9.60 14.12
N ASN A 65 -12.69 10.46 14.58
CA ASN A 65 -12.67 11.89 14.23
C ASN A 65 -11.49 12.67 14.81
N LYS A 66 -10.59 11.99 15.54
CA LYS A 66 -9.34 12.54 16.06
C LYS A 66 -8.16 12.32 15.10
N LEU A 67 -8.35 11.51 14.05
CA LEU A 67 -7.33 11.27 13.04
C LEU A 67 -7.10 12.57 12.25
N PRO A 68 -5.85 12.95 11.97
CA PRO A 68 -5.56 14.15 11.17
C PRO A 68 -6.08 14.01 9.73
N SER A 69 -6.27 12.79 9.25
CA SER A 69 -6.90 12.50 7.96
C SER A 69 -8.43 12.53 7.97
N TRP A 70 -9.08 12.58 9.14
CA TRP A 70 -10.53 12.52 9.21
C TRP A 70 -11.19 13.74 8.58
N THR A 71 -12.08 13.50 7.62
CA THR A 71 -12.91 14.53 6.99
C THR A 71 -14.30 14.55 7.61
N SER A 72 -14.97 15.71 7.56
CA SER A 72 -16.35 15.86 8.05
C SER A 72 -17.38 14.97 7.31
N ALA A 73 -17.00 14.37 6.19
CA ALA A 73 -17.81 13.43 5.41
C ALA A 73 -17.77 11.98 5.97
N GLY A 74 -17.00 11.72 7.02
CA GLY A 74 -16.84 10.36 7.58
C GLY A 74 -15.86 9.50 6.80
N THR A 75 -15.00 10.11 5.99
CA THR A 75 -13.92 9.44 5.25
C THR A 75 -12.58 10.00 5.70
N CYS A 76 -11.52 9.19 5.62
CA CYS A 76 -10.17 9.63 5.96
C CYS A 76 -9.38 9.83 4.68
N VAL A 77 -8.81 11.02 4.54
CA VAL A 77 -7.98 11.41 3.40
C VAL A 77 -6.66 11.91 3.94
N ALA A 78 -5.56 11.33 3.48
CA ALA A 78 -4.22 11.69 3.94
C ALA A 78 -4.01 13.22 3.76
N PRO A 79 -3.76 13.96 4.86
CA PRO A 79 -3.65 15.42 4.80
C PRO A 79 -2.31 15.88 4.23
N SER A 80 -1.30 15.02 4.32
CA SER A 80 0.08 15.21 3.88
C SER A 80 0.66 13.91 3.32
N ASP A 81 1.78 14.02 2.63
CA ASP A 81 2.53 12.87 2.13
C ASP A 81 3.21 12.15 3.30
N ALA A 82 2.90 10.87 3.47
CA ALA A 82 3.53 10.05 4.49
C ALA A 82 4.96 9.68 4.06
N VAL A 83 5.86 9.63 5.02
CA VAL A 83 7.28 9.40 4.80
C VAL A 83 7.66 8.03 5.34
N CYS A 84 8.47 7.31 4.56
CA CYS A 84 9.02 6.03 5.00
C CYS A 84 10.09 6.26 6.06
N ALA A 85 9.81 5.88 7.30
CA ALA A 85 10.71 6.05 8.43
C ALA A 85 10.76 4.80 9.32
N LYS A 86 11.78 4.74 10.16
CA LYS A 86 11.92 3.67 11.14
C LYS A 86 11.08 4.03 12.37
N ILE A 87 10.03 3.25 12.64
CA ILE A 87 9.13 3.46 13.78
C ILE A 87 9.75 2.96 15.08
N LYS A 88 9.14 3.28 16.23
CA LYS A 88 9.69 2.98 17.58
C LYS A 88 10.05 1.51 17.80
N THR A 89 9.39 0.59 17.10
CA THR A 89 9.64 -0.85 17.17
C THR A 89 10.89 -1.29 16.40
N GLY A 90 11.54 -0.40 15.65
CA GLY A 90 12.66 -0.71 14.77
C GLY A 90 12.26 -1.27 13.40
N ALA A 91 10.96 -1.39 13.13
CA ALA A 91 10.43 -1.70 11.80
C ALA A 91 10.38 -0.44 10.92
N TRP A 92 10.30 -0.63 9.60
CA TRP A 92 10.02 0.43 8.64
C TRP A 92 8.50 0.58 8.48
N GLY A 93 8.02 1.82 8.55
CA GLY A 93 6.62 2.15 8.39
C GLY A 93 6.44 3.56 7.85
N CYS A 94 5.20 3.91 7.51
CA CYS A 94 4.83 5.23 7.04
C CYS A 94 4.41 6.11 8.22
N VAL A 95 4.95 7.33 8.30
CA VAL A 95 4.66 8.34 9.33
C VAL A 95 4.38 9.70 8.73
#